data_AF-X1NHU1-F1
#
_entry.id   AF-X1NHU1-F1
#
_cell.length_a   1.000
_cell.length_b   1.000
_cell.length_c   1.000
_cell.angle_alpha   90.00
_cell.angle_beta   90.00
_cell.angle_gamma   90.00
#
_symmetry.space_group_name_H-M   'P 1'
#
loop_
_entity.id
_entity.type
_entity.pdbx_description
1 polymer ?
#
loop_
_entity_poly.entity_id
_entity_poly.type
_entity_poly.pdbx_seq_one_letter_code
_entity_poly.pdbx_strand_id
1 'polypeptide(L)' 'MNERYLNRITLGNCIDHIPHLKDESIDLFLSDIPYGISLDNWDVLHNNTNSALLGK' A
#
# COMPACT_ATOMS: atom_id res chain seq x y z
N MET A 1 19.07 12.29 1.48
CA MET A 1 19.05 10.94 2.07
C MET A 1 17.69 10.76 2.73
N ASN A 2 17.08 9.57 2.73
CA ASN A 2 15.70 9.37 3.22
C ASN A 2 15.59 9.39 4.76
N GLU A 3 16.26 10.32 5.45
CA GLU A 3 16.42 10.38 6.91
C GLU A 3 15.08 10.40 7.64
N ARG A 4 14.06 11.03 7.04
CA ARG A 4 12.70 11.00 7.55
C ARG A 4 12.14 9.58 7.64
N TYR A 5 12.59 8.59 6.88
CA TYR A 5 11.98 7.26 6.83
C TYR A 5 12.88 6.13 7.34
N LEU A 6 14.16 6.41 7.58
CA LEU A 6 15.14 5.40 7.98
C LEU A 6 14.87 4.88 9.40
N ASN A 7 14.91 3.54 9.58
CA ASN A 7 14.74 2.85 10.87
C ASN A 7 13.49 3.27 11.64
N ARG A 8 12.38 3.57 10.93
CA ARG A 8 11.14 4.05 11.54
C ARG A 8 9.90 3.52 10.84
N ILE A 9 8.90 3.15 11.63
CA ILE A 9 7.54 2.89 11.14
C ILE A 9 6.78 4.21 11.06
N THR A 10 6.21 4.51 9.89
CA THR A 10 5.42 5.72 9.66
C THR A 10 3.96 5.34 9.44
N LEU A 11 3.07 5.85 10.28
CA LEU A 11 1.61 5.71 10.09
C LEU A 11 1.12 6.80 9.12
N GLY A 12 0.56 6.40 7.99
CA GLY A 12 0.01 7.31 6.98
C GLY A 12 -0.36 6.58 5.69
N ASN A 13 -1.00 7.29 4.76
CA ASN A 13 -1.32 6.75 3.44
C ASN A 13 -0.03 6.62 2.61
N CYS A 14 0.22 5.43 2.05
CA CYS A 14 1.43 5.17 1.28
C CYS A 14 1.54 6.07 0.03
N ILE A 15 0.41 6.46 -0.57
CA ILE A 15 0.36 7.33 -1.75
C ILE A 15 0.92 8.73 -1.44
N ASP A 16 0.73 9.22 -0.21
CA ASP A 16 1.25 10.52 0.20
C ASP A 16 2.73 10.45 0.59
N HIS A 17 3.21 9.28 1.03
CA HIS A 17 4.56 9.13 1.59
C HIS A 17 5.60 8.67 0.57
N ILE A 18 5.29 7.70 -0.29
CA ILE A 18 6.23 7.14 -1.27
C ILE A 18 6.86 8.22 -2.17
N PRO A 19 6.12 9.23 -2.68
CA PRO A 19 6.72 10.28 -3.54
C PRO A 19 7.80 11.14 -2.86
N HIS A 20 7.92 11.09 -1.53
CA HIS A 20 8.95 11.83 -0.80
C HIS A 20 10.28 11.05 -0.68
N LEU A 21 10.31 9.78 -1.09
CA LEU A 21 11.55 9.01 -1.17
C LEU A 21 12.35 9.50 -2.38
N LYS A 22 13.66 9.61 -2.23
CA LYS A 22 14.54 9.97 -3.34
C LYS A 22 14.48 8.89 -4.43
N ASP A 23 14.49 9.31 -5.69
CA ASP A 23 14.62 8.39 -6.82
C ASP A 23 15.86 7.50 -6.69
N GLU A 24 15.75 6.25 -7.17
CA GLU A 24 16.84 5.27 -7.23
C GLU A 24 17.55 5.02 -5.89
N SER A 25 16.83 5.20 -4.76
CA SER A 25 17.42 5.10 -3.41
C SER A 25 17.00 3.87 -2.62
N ILE A 26 16.18 2.99 -3.21
CA ILE A 26 15.63 1.80 -2.57
C ILE A 26 16.11 0.57 -3.33
N ASP A 27 16.87 -0.30 -2.66
CA ASP A 27 17.39 -1.55 -3.26
C ASP A 27 16.34 -2.67 -3.31
N LEU A 28 15.42 -2.69 -2.35
CA LEU A 28 14.35 -3.69 -2.22
C LEU A 28 13.04 -3.02 -1.82
N PHE A 29 12.00 -3.26 -2.61
CA PHE A 29 10.62 -2.93 -2.26
C PHE A 29 9.87 -4.23 -1.94
N LEU A 30 9.59 -4.46 -0.65
CA LEU A 30 8.82 -5.61 -0.17
C LEU A 30 7.48 -5.12 0.37
N SER A 31 6.39 -5.66 -0.16
CA SER A 31 5.04 -5.26 0.24
C SER A 31 4.09 -6.46 0.29
N ASP A 32 3.28 -6.50 1.34
CA ASP A 32 2.05 -7.28 1.42
C ASP A 32 0.89 -6.29 1.28
N ILE A 33 0.18 -6.34 0.15
CA ILE A 33 -0.77 -5.30 -0.26
C ILE A 33 -2.21 -5.80 -0.14
N PRO A 34 -3.21 -4.89 -0.15
CA PRO A 34 -4.60 -5.25 -0.44
C PRO A 34 -4.70 -6.10 -1.72
N TYR A 35 -5.34 -7.25 -1.63
CA TYR A 35 -5.54 -8.19 -2.74
C TYR A 35 -6.94 -8.11 -3.35
N GLY A 36 -7.88 -7.39 -2.74
CA GLY A 36 -9.26 -7.30 -3.25
C GLY A 36 -10.07 -8.56 -3.02
N ILE A 37 -9.73 -9.36 -2.01
CA ILE A 37 -10.38 -10.63 -1.67
C ILE A 37 -11.43 -10.49 -0.55
N SER A 38 -11.87 -9.25 -0.29
CA SER A 38 -12.91 -8.93 0.68
C SER A 38 -12.61 -9.46 2.09
N LEU A 39 -11.34 -9.52 2.47
CA LEU A 39 -10.92 -9.91 3.82
C LEU A 39 -11.29 -8.83 4.85
N ASP A 40 -11.17 -7.56 4.47
CA ASP A 40 -11.47 -6.39 5.31
C ASP A 40 -11.78 -5.16 4.42
N ASN A 41 -12.23 -4.06 5.01
CA ASN A 41 -12.61 -2.82 4.31
C ASN A 41 -11.44 -2.16 3.59
N TRP A 42 -10.21 -2.34 4.07
CA TRP A 42 -9.01 -1.82 3.43
C TRP A 42 -8.51 -2.72 2.29
N ASP A 43 -9.03 -3.95 2.19
CA ASP A 43 -8.63 -4.93 1.18
C ASP A 43 -9.30 -4.67 -0.18
N VAL A 44 -10.46 -3.99 -0.17
CA VAL A 44 -11.25 -3.68 -1.37
C VAL A 44 -11.25 -2.16 -1.60
N LEU A 45 -10.32 -1.71 -2.44
CA LEU A 45 -10.13 -0.29 -2.76
C LEU A 45 -10.96 0.20 -3.97
N HIS A 46 -11.83 -0.65 -4.51
CA HIS A 46 -12.66 -0.39 -5.69
C HIS A 46 -14.00 -1.11 -5.56
N ASN A 47 -15.01 -0.74 -6.36
CA ASN A 47 -16.22 -1.55 -6.47
C ASN A 47 -15.83 -2.95 -6.98
N ASN A 48 -15.83 -3.92 -6.08
CA ASN A 48 -15.53 -5.30 -6.42
C ASN A 48 -16.64 -5.80 -7.37
N THR A 49 -16.27 -6.23 -8.58
CA THR A 49 -17.18 -6.84 -9.55
C THR A 49 -17.07 -8.37 -9.54
N ASN A 50 -16.20 -8.92 -8.68
CA ASN A 50 -16.04 -10.35 -8.53
C ASN A 50 -17.18 -10.91 -7.68
N SER A 51 -18.12 -11.56 -8.34
CA SER A 51 -19.30 -12.18 -7.72
C SER A 51 -18.97 -13.25 -6.68
N ALA A 52 -17.79 -13.88 -6.75
CA ALA A 52 -17.33 -14.85 -5.75
C ALA A 52 -16.83 -14.18 -4.45
N LEU A 53 -16.58 -12.87 -4.47
CA LEU A 53 -16.01 -12.09 -3.37
C LEU A 53 -16.93 -10.93 -2.95
N LEU A 54 -18.25 -11.15 -3.00
CA LEU A 54 -19.28 -10.16 -2.62
C LEU A 54 -19.43 -8.97 -3.57
N GLY A 55 -18.82 -9.01 -4.74
CA GLY A 55 -19.07 -8.04 -5.81
C GLY A 55 -20.47 -8.20 -6.41
N LYS A 56 -21.12 -7.09 -6.77
CA LYS A 56 -22.39 -7.07 -7.52
C LYS A 56 -22.14 -6.99 -9.02
#